data_AF-A0A971HNK6-F1
#
_entry.id   AF-A0A971HNK6-F1
#
_cell.length_a   1.000
_cell.length_b   1.000
_cell.length_c   1.000
_cell.angle_alpha   90.00
_cell.angle_beta   90.00
_cell.angle_gamma   90.00
#
_symmetry.space_group_name_H-M   'P 1'
#
loop_
_entity.id
_entity.type
_entity.pdbx_description
1 polymer ?
#
loop_
_entity_poly.entity_id
_entity_poly.type
_entity_poly.pdbx_seq_one_letter_code
_entity_poly.pdbx_strand_id
1 'polypeptide(L)'
;MSEVTRSQLIEMNKLHRKELRQIEKMSERQFQAFKKNFSFGMLENITKAEAHSLLMSMLTVNLKLQSAKESEKEEVPGENQ
;
A
#
# COMPACT_ATOMS: atom_id res chain seq x y z
N MET A 1 -12.19 -4.84 -15.06
CA MET A 1 -11.25 -4.00 -14.30
C MET A 1 -9.84 -4.48 -14.63
N SER A 2 -8.92 -3.61 -15.01
CA SER A 2 -7.52 -4.00 -15.26
C SER A 2 -6.89 -4.49 -13.96
N GLU A 3 -6.25 -5.65 -14.01
CA GLU A 3 -5.59 -6.24 -12.85
C GLU A 3 -4.33 -5.44 -12.46
N VAL A 4 -4.09 -5.26 -11.16
CA VAL A 4 -2.90 -4.53 -10.68
C VAL A 4 -1.66 -5.39 -10.91
N THR A 5 -0.66 -4.84 -11.58
CA THR A 5 0.61 -5.53 -11.87
C THR A 5 1.54 -5.57 -10.67
N ARG A 6 2.50 -6.50 -10.65
CA ARG A 6 3.52 -6.59 -9.58
C ARG A 6 4.34 -5.31 -9.45
N SER A 7 4.71 -4.66 -10.56
CA SER A 7 5.46 -3.41 -10.54
C SER A 7 4.67 -2.29 -9.87
N GLN A 8 3.37 -2.20 -10.16
CA GLN A 8 2.48 -1.23 -9.49
C GLN A 8 2.37 -1.51 -7.99
N LEU A 9 2.28 -2.77 -7.56
CA LEU A 9 2.28 -3.12 -6.13
C LEU A 9 3.56 -2.68 -5.41
N ILE A 10 4.73 -2.84 -6.05
CA ILE A 10 6.02 -2.40 -5.51
C ILE A 10 6.06 -0.88 -5.34
N GLU A 11 5.59 -0.14 -6.35
CA GLU A 11 5.52 1.32 -6.31
C GLU A 11 4.58 1.83 -5.21
N MET A 12 3.38 1.24 -5.11
CA MET A 12 2.43 1.55 -4.04
C MET A 12 3.02 1.25 -2.66
N ASN A 13 3.70 0.11 -2.49
CA ASN A 13 4.37 -0.26 -1.23
C ASN A 13 5.46 0.76 -0.84
N LYS A 14 6.24 1.23 -1.81
CA LYS A 14 7.27 2.26 -1.57
C LYS A 14 6.65 3.58 -1.14
N LEU A 15 5.54 3.98 -1.77
CA LEU A 15 4.80 5.19 -1.44
C LEU A 15 4.19 5.11 -0.03
N HIS A 16 3.44 4.06 0.29
CA HIS A 16 2.81 3.88 1.61
C HIS A 16 3.84 3.85 2.75
N ARG A 17 5.01 3.22 2.55
CA ARG A 17 6.11 3.26 3.54
C ARG A 17 6.71 4.65 3.74
N LYS A 18 6.72 5.50 2.70
CA LYS A 18 7.15 6.89 2.81
C LYS A 18 6.12 7.70 3.62
N GLU A 19 4.84 7.50 3.33
CA GLU A 19 3.72 8.16 4.00
C GLU A 19 3.64 7.79 5.49
N LEU A 20 3.80 6.51 5.85
CA LEU A 20 3.87 6.07 7.25
C LEU A 20 4.96 6.80 8.05
N ARG A 21 6.19 6.84 7.51
CA ARG A 21 7.32 7.54 8.15
C ARG A 21 7.10 9.04 8.28
N GLN A 22 6.30 9.64 7.41
CA GLN A 22 5.93 11.04 7.51
C GLN A 22 4.89 11.25 8.62
N ILE A 23 3.84 10.43 8.65
CA ILE A 23 2.78 10.50 9.66
C ILE A 23 3.31 10.31 11.08
N GLU A 24 4.23 9.36 11.29
CA GLU A 24 4.85 9.11 12.60
C GLU A 24 5.50 10.36 13.19
N LYS A 25 6.04 11.23 12.33
CA LYS A 25 6.73 12.48 12.71
C LYS A 25 5.80 13.68 12.80
N MET A 26 4.52 13.52 12.45
CA MET A 26 3.53 14.59 12.47
C MET A 26 2.71 14.57 13.76
N SER A 27 2.39 15.77 14.26
CA SER A 27 1.26 15.98 15.18
C SER A 27 -0.08 15.81 14.46
N GLU A 28 -1.16 15.63 15.21
CA GLU A 28 -2.52 15.54 14.66
C GLU A 28 -2.86 16.77 13.81
N ARG A 29 -2.52 17.98 14.29
CA ARG A 29 -2.76 19.23 13.55
C ARG A 29 -2.02 19.28 12.21
N GLN A 30 -0.76 18.85 12.18
CA GLN A 30 0.03 18.76 10.94
C GLN A 30 -0.57 17.73 9.99
N PHE A 31 -1.01 16.59 10.51
CA PHE A 31 -1.69 15.56 9.75
C PHE A 31 -2.99 16.10 9.11
N GLN A 32 -3.84 16.81 9.87
CA GLN A 32 -5.09 17.37 9.35
C GLN A 32 -4.87 18.36 8.18
N ALA A 33 -3.76 19.10 8.18
CA ALA A 33 -3.37 19.95 7.05
C ALA A 33 -2.79 19.17 5.87
N PHE A 34 -2.06 18.09 6.15
CA PHE A 34 -1.40 17.24 5.15
C PHE A 34 -2.36 16.25 4.47
N LYS A 35 -3.46 15.84 5.12
CA LYS A 35 -4.27 14.67 4.74
C LYS A 35 -4.87 14.69 3.33
N LYS A 36 -4.91 15.85 2.68
CA LYS A 36 -5.36 15.98 1.28
C LYS A 36 -4.31 15.48 0.26
N ASN A 37 -3.07 15.25 0.70
CA ASN A 37 -1.95 14.87 -0.15
C ASN A 37 -1.61 13.37 -0.08
N PHE A 38 -2.44 12.55 0.55
CA PHE A 38 -2.22 11.10 0.57
C PHE A 38 -2.48 10.46 -0.78
N SER A 39 -1.78 9.36 -1.02
CA SER A 39 -1.91 8.45 -2.15
C SER A 39 -3.34 7.96 -2.41
N PHE A 40 -4.16 7.84 -1.37
CA PHE A 40 -5.56 7.41 -1.45
C PHE A 40 -6.57 8.57 -1.59
N GLY A 41 -6.12 9.82 -1.75
CA GLY A 41 -6.96 11.00 -1.94
C GLY A 41 -7.45 11.64 -0.63
N MET A 42 -8.46 12.52 -0.73
CA MET A 42 -9.02 13.20 0.44
C MET A 42 -9.78 12.22 1.33
N LEU A 43 -9.28 12.03 2.56
CA LEU A 43 -10.04 11.39 3.64
C LEU A 43 -10.63 12.46 4.55
N GLU A 44 -11.95 12.62 4.49
CA GLU A 44 -12.67 13.49 5.42
C GLU A 44 -12.73 12.86 6.81
N ASN A 45 -12.59 13.68 7.84
CA ASN A 45 -12.78 13.30 9.25
C ASN A 45 -12.00 12.10 9.79
N ILE A 46 -10.87 11.72 9.16
CA ILE A 46 -9.96 10.70 9.70
C ILE A 46 -8.95 11.31 10.68
N THR A 47 -8.62 10.58 11.75
CA THR A 47 -7.51 10.89 12.67
C THR A 47 -6.18 10.36 12.14
N LYS A 48 -5.07 10.86 12.69
CA LYS A 48 -3.73 10.34 12.36
C LYS A 48 -3.60 8.83 12.61
N ALA A 49 -4.19 8.33 13.70
CA ALA A 49 -4.13 6.93 14.09
C ALA A 49 -4.90 6.01 13.12
N GLU A 50 -6.07 6.45 12.68
CA GLU A 50 -6.87 5.74 11.69
C GLU A 50 -6.18 5.73 10.32
N ALA A 51 -5.61 6.86 9.90
CA ALA A 51 -4.86 6.93 8.64
C ALA A 51 -3.61 6.04 8.65
N HIS A 52 -2.91 5.99 9.78
CA HIS A 52 -1.81 5.06 9.99
C HIS A 52 -2.27 3.60 9.86
N SER A 53 -3.38 3.24 10.51
CA SER A 53 -3.94 1.89 10.47
C SER A 53 -4.40 1.49 9.07
N LEU A 54 -4.98 2.44 8.32
CA LEU A 54 -5.38 2.25 6.93
C LEU A 54 -4.16 1.96 6.03
N LEU A 55 -3.10 2.77 6.14
CA LEU A 55 -1.86 2.56 5.38
C LEU A 55 -1.21 1.21 5.67
N MET A 56 -1.17 0.81 6.95
CA MET A 56 -0.66 -0.50 7.34
C MET A 56 -1.49 -1.63 6.71
N SER A 57 -2.82 -1.51 6.73
CA SER A 57 -3.73 -2.49 6.13
C SER A 57 -3.52 -2.60 4.61
N MET A 58 -3.42 -1.46 3.91
CA MET A 58 -3.12 -1.42 2.47
C MET A 58 -1.76 -2.05 2.16
N LEU A 59 -0.74 -1.76 2.95
CA LEU A 59 0.60 -2.36 2.79
C LEU A 59 0.56 -3.88 2.96
N THR A 60 -0.15 -4.38 3.97
CA THR A 60 -0.33 -5.83 4.20
C THR A 60 -1.02 -6.51 3.02
N VAL A 61 -2.09 -5.92 2.48
CA VAL A 61 -2.80 -6.45 1.31
C VAL A 61 -1.88 -6.49 0.10
N ASN A 62 -1.19 -5.39 -0.19
CA ASN A 62 -0.30 -5.30 -1.34
C ASN A 62 0.86 -6.31 -1.26
N LEU A 63 1.42 -6.54 -0.06
CA LEU A 63 2.48 -7.53 0.14
C LEU A 63 1.96 -8.96 -0.12
N LYS A 64 0.75 -9.30 0.35
CA LYS A 64 0.12 -10.60 0.08
C LYS A 64 -0.12 -10.80 -1.43
N LEU A 65 -0.65 -9.79 -2.11
CA LEU A 65 -0.87 -9.82 -3.56
C LEU A 65 0.44 -9.94 -4.33
N GLN A 66 1.51 -9.28 -3.85
CA GLN A 66 2.83 -9.36 -4.46
C GLN A 66 3.39 -10.79 -4.36
N SER A 67 3.27 -11.43 -3.18
CA SER A 67 3.72 -12.82 -2.98
C SER A 67 2.90 -13.82 -3.81
N ALA A 68 1.57 -13.65 -3.88
CA ALA A 68 0.73 -14.52 -4.72
C ALA A 68 1.15 -14.46 -6.20
N LYS A 69 1.48 -13.27 -6.70
CA LYS A 69 1.97 -13.06 -8.08
C LYS A 69 3.41 -13.53 -8.31
N GLU A 70 4.18 -13.80 -7.25
CA GLU A 70 5.48 -14.46 -7.33
C GLU A 70 5.29 -15.98 -7.47
N SER A 71 4.36 -16.57 -6.71
CA SER A 71 4.01 -17.99 -6.79
C SER A 71 3.37 -18.40 -8.12
N GLU A 72 2.58 -17.52 -8.76
CA GLU A 72 2.01 -17.75 -10.10
C GLU A 72 3.07 -17.91 -11.21
N LYS A 73 4.33 -17.52 -10.97
CA LYS A 73 5.42 -17.71 -11.94
C LYS A 73 6.19 -19.03 -11.79
N GLU A 74 5.97 -19.78 -10.70
CA GLU A 74 6.70 -21.04 -10.42
C GLU A 74 5.92 -22.31 -10.83
N GLU A 75 4.64 -22.22 -11.16
CA GLU A 75 3.89 -23.34 -11.74
C GLU A 75 3.99 -23.35 -13.27
N VAL A 76 5.13 -23.79 -13.80
CA VAL A 76 5.17 -24.45 -15.11
C VAL A 76 5.15 -25.96 -14.84
N PRO A 77 4.03 -26.66 -15.07
CA PRO A 77 3.99 -28.11 -15.00
C PRO A 77 4.88 -28.68 -16.10
N GLY A 78 5.65 -29.71 -15.76
CA GLY A 78 6.67 -30.29 -16.61
C GLY A 78 6.17 -30.71 -17.99
N GLU A 79 7.03 -30.50 -18.98
CA GLU A 79 6.99 -31.27 -20.22
C GLU A 79 7.52 -32.68 -19.90
N ASN A 80 6.59 -33.60 -19.67
CA ASN A 80 6.81 -35.01 -19.95
C ASN A 80 6.89 -35.19 -21.47
N GLN A 81 8.05 -35.61 -21.99
CA GLN A 81 8.25 -36.84 -22.81
C GLN A 81 9.67 -36.90 -23.38
#